data_AF-A0A960VNZ0-F1
#
_entry.id   AF-A0A960VNZ0-F1
#
_cell.length_a   1.000
_cell.length_b   1.000
_cell.length_c   1.000
_cell.angle_alpha   90.00
_cell.angle_beta   90.00
_cell.angle_gamma   90.00
#
_symmetry.space_group_name_H-M   'P 1'
#
loop_
_entity.id
_entity.type
_entity.pdbx_description
1 polymer ?
#
loop_
_entity_poly.entity_id
_entity_poly.type
_entity_poly.pdbx_seq_one_letter_code
_entity_poly.pdbx_strand_id
1 'polypeptide(L)'
;MTGKAALTGAVLLTVLSLLPACGASENASSGWPGIDDPARVNFSAAYNAVSRFNEYRESVGVQKVDLDYDLSRGCQLHADYLKHNSISLNVVGLDAHTEDSTNPLYSEDGERAAHASIIYEGVAPVDAIDRWMRTFYHRLGLLDPNIHYVGYGSSGSYQVMDVLQGRIRGQYSAEYTVLYPNPGASGIAGNFENEIPWPVPGDGSLGIPITAEFFGPRQHSFDAVEGWLQDLTTQRIVPTHLQYPGEPLLDDWDIPGVIALIPVDPLEDGHSYRVHLSAVIDRQPWKQSWDFSTR
;
A
#
# COMPACT_ATOMS: atom_id res chain seq x y z
N MET A 1 -84.37 -10.79 6.64
CA MET A 1 -84.71 -12.21 6.39
C MET A 1 -83.41 -12.89 5.98
N THR A 2 -82.70 -13.49 6.95
CA THR A 2 -82.51 -14.96 7.08
C THR A 2 -81.69 -15.57 5.93
N GLY A 3 -80.53 -16.19 6.10
CA GLY A 3 -79.77 -16.52 7.30
C GLY A 3 -78.48 -17.30 6.99
N LYS A 4 -77.66 -17.43 8.05
CA LYS A 4 -76.64 -18.43 8.44
C LYS A 4 -76.15 -19.50 7.44
N ALA A 5 -74.82 -19.60 7.33
CA ALA A 5 -74.06 -20.84 7.49
C ALA A 5 -72.67 -20.55 8.07
N ALA A 6 -72.22 -21.41 8.98
CA ALA A 6 -71.00 -21.32 9.78
C ALA A 6 -70.05 -22.49 9.46
N LEU A 7 -68.73 -22.27 9.52
CA LEU A 7 -67.69 -23.28 9.75
C LEU A 7 -66.42 -22.52 10.22
N THR A 8 -66.16 -22.45 11.53
CA THR A 8 -65.24 -23.27 12.34
C THR A 8 -63.74 -23.03 12.11
N GLY A 9 -63.10 -22.44 13.14
CA GLY A 9 -61.88 -22.99 13.74
C GLY A 9 -60.54 -22.39 13.29
N ALA A 10 -59.97 -21.50 14.12
CA ALA A 10 -58.66 -21.69 14.76
C ALA A 10 -58.29 -20.43 15.56
N VAL A 11 -58.16 -20.60 16.86
CA VAL A 11 -57.62 -19.61 17.81
C VAL A 11 -56.11 -19.68 17.73
N LEU A 12 -55.44 -18.54 17.46
CA LEU A 12 -54.03 -18.38 17.80
C LEU A 12 -53.86 -17.10 18.61
N LEU A 13 -53.76 -17.28 19.93
CA LEU A 13 -53.18 -16.31 20.85
C LEU A 13 -51.73 -16.10 20.44
N THR A 14 -51.31 -14.87 20.17
CA THR A 14 -49.89 -14.51 20.20
C THR A 14 -49.70 -13.50 21.31
N VAL A 15 -48.97 -13.94 22.32
CA VAL A 15 -48.64 -13.22 23.55
C VAL A 15 -47.60 -12.15 23.22
N LEU A 16 -47.89 -10.93 23.67
CA LEU A 16 -46.95 -9.83 23.74
C LEU A 16 -45.96 -10.11 24.88
N SER A 17 -44.71 -10.44 24.58
CA SER A 17 -43.62 -10.51 25.57
C SER A 17 -42.55 -9.49 25.24
N LEU A 18 -42.47 -8.44 26.06
CA LEU A 18 -41.30 -7.58 26.23
C LEU A 18 -40.15 -8.36 26.88
N LEU A 19 -38.91 -8.07 26.44
CA LEU A 19 -37.62 -8.01 27.18
C LEU A 19 -36.44 -8.31 26.20
N PRO A 20 -35.19 -7.91 26.48
CA PRO A 20 -34.68 -6.56 26.71
C PRO A 20 -33.60 -6.17 25.67
N ALA A 21 -33.35 -4.87 25.51
CA ALA A 21 -32.13 -4.38 24.86
C ALA A 21 -30.93 -4.55 25.82
N CYS A 22 -29.99 -5.44 25.49
CA CYS A 22 -28.56 -5.32 25.80
C CYS A 22 -27.80 -6.51 25.17
N GLY A 23 -26.69 -6.23 24.47
CA GLY A 23 -25.80 -7.23 23.90
C GLY A 23 -25.10 -6.70 22.67
N ALA A 24 -24.03 -5.93 22.90
CA ALA A 24 -23.12 -5.48 21.86
C ALA A 24 -22.52 -6.68 21.10
N SER A 25 -22.26 -6.46 19.82
CA SER A 25 -21.76 -7.44 18.86
C SER A 25 -20.41 -8.04 19.26
N GLU A 26 -20.38 -9.35 19.53
CA GLU A 26 -19.20 -10.18 19.31
C GLU A 26 -19.14 -10.56 17.83
N ASN A 27 -18.64 -9.65 16.98
CA ASN A 27 -18.07 -10.08 15.70
C ASN A 27 -16.60 -10.39 15.95
N ALA A 28 -16.35 -11.54 16.58
CA ALA A 28 -15.04 -12.16 16.57
C ALA A 28 -14.72 -12.56 15.11
N SER A 29 -13.68 -11.93 14.59
CA SER A 29 -12.83 -12.38 13.48
C SER A 29 -12.74 -13.91 13.41
N SER A 30 -13.60 -14.56 12.62
CA SER A 30 -13.53 -16.00 12.41
C SER A 30 -12.23 -16.33 11.66
N GLY A 31 -11.24 -16.86 12.37
CA GLY A 31 -9.94 -17.29 11.80
C GLY A 31 -8.70 -16.62 12.40
N TRP A 32 -8.85 -15.59 13.25
CA TRP A 32 -7.72 -14.98 13.95
C TRP A 32 -7.49 -15.70 15.29
N PRO A 33 -6.28 -16.14 15.61
CA PRO A 33 -5.92 -16.70 16.91
C PRO A 33 -6.35 -15.84 18.08
N GLY A 34 -6.76 -16.53 19.15
CA GLY A 34 -7.32 -15.91 20.35
C GLY A 34 -6.29 -15.13 21.17
N ILE A 35 -6.76 -14.61 22.30
CA ILE A 35 -6.07 -13.74 23.28
C ILE A 35 -4.73 -14.31 23.80
N ASP A 36 -4.45 -15.59 23.56
CA ASP A 36 -3.28 -16.33 24.04
C ASP A 36 -2.08 -16.30 23.08
N ASP A 37 -2.17 -15.67 21.89
CA ASP A 37 -0.99 -15.41 21.08
C ASP A 37 -0.10 -14.35 21.74
N PRO A 38 1.19 -14.62 22.02
CA PRO A 38 2.08 -13.67 22.68
C PRO A 38 2.36 -12.39 21.87
N ALA A 39 2.28 -12.43 20.53
CA ALA A 39 2.47 -11.25 19.68
C ALA A 39 1.26 -10.31 19.71
N ARG A 40 0.04 -10.84 19.97
CA ARG A 40 -1.23 -10.10 19.99
C ARG A 40 -1.37 -9.07 18.87
N VAL A 41 -1.56 -9.53 17.63
CA VAL A 41 -1.84 -8.64 16.51
C VAL A 41 -3.12 -7.82 16.77
N ASN A 42 -3.02 -6.50 16.65
CA ASN A 42 -4.20 -5.63 16.72
C ASN A 42 -4.99 -5.71 15.40
N PHE A 43 -5.94 -6.65 15.35
CA PHE A 43 -6.76 -6.89 14.15
C PHE A 43 -7.46 -5.63 13.64
N SER A 44 -8.03 -4.81 14.50
CA SER A 44 -8.75 -3.60 14.07
C SER A 44 -7.81 -2.60 13.40
N ALA A 45 -6.62 -2.38 13.98
CA ALA A 45 -5.61 -1.52 13.38
C ALA A 45 -5.11 -2.06 12.02
N ALA A 46 -4.77 -3.35 11.97
CA ALA A 46 -4.31 -4.01 10.76
C ALA A 46 -5.38 -3.98 9.65
N TYR A 47 -6.62 -4.32 10.00
CA TYR A 47 -7.76 -4.31 9.07
C TYR A 47 -8.03 -2.91 8.51
N ASN A 48 -7.99 -1.86 9.34
CA ASN A 48 -8.21 -0.50 8.88
C ASN A 48 -7.07 0.00 7.98
N ALA A 49 -5.81 -0.33 8.31
CA ALA A 49 -4.67 -0.01 7.46
C ALA A 49 -4.77 -0.73 6.10
N VAL A 50 -5.05 -2.04 6.08
CA VAL A 50 -5.21 -2.79 4.83
C VAL A 50 -6.47 -2.36 4.06
N SER A 51 -7.53 -1.93 4.73
CA SER A 51 -8.69 -1.33 4.05
C SER A 51 -8.29 -0.05 3.32
N ARG A 52 -7.54 0.85 3.97
CA ARG A 52 -7.01 2.07 3.34
C ARG A 52 -6.07 1.74 2.17
N PHE A 53 -5.22 0.74 2.33
CA PHE A 53 -4.35 0.27 1.26
C PHE A 53 -5.16 -0.23 0.05
N ASN A 54 -6.21 -1.00 0.30
CA ASN A 54 -7.08 -1.51 -0.74
C ASN A 54 -7.81 -0.41 -1.51
N GLU A 55 -8.09 0.75 -0.91
CA GLU A 55 -8.64 1.92 -1.64
C GLU A 55 -7.66 2.41 -2.71
N TYR A 56 -6.35 2.48 -2.41
CA TYR A 56 -5.32 2.83 -3.38
C TYR A 56 -5.16 1.77 -4.47
N ARG A 57 -5.22 0.49 -4.10
CA ARG A 57 -5.16 -0.61 -5.07
C ARG A 57 -6.33 -0.57 -6.05
N GLU A 58 -7.54 -0.35 -5.54
CA GLU A 58 -8.73 -0.18 -6.37
C GLU A 58 -8.64 1.04 -7.28
N SER A 59 -8.06 2.16 -6.82
CA SER A 59 -7.95 3.38 -7.62
C SER A 59 -7.05 3.21 -8.86
N VAL A 60 -6.07 2.31 -8.80
CA VAL A 60 -5.19 1.98 -9.93
C VAL A 60 -5.63 0.72 -10.68
N GLY A 61 -6.79 0.15 -10.31
CA GLY A 61 -7.40 -1.00 -10.97
C GLY A 61 -6.78 -2.36 -10.65
N VAL A 62 -5.93 -2.45 -9.62
CA VAL A 62 -5.35 -3.74 -9.20
C VAL A 62 -6.23 -4.41 -8.13
N GLN A 63 -6.12 -5.74 -8.03
CA GLN A 63 -6.94 -6.51 -7.11
C GLN A 63 -6.63 -6.15 -5.66
N LYS A 64 -7.67 -6.03 -4.83
CA LYS A 64 -7.53 -5.95 -3.37
C LYS A 64 -6.80 -7.17 -2.80
N VAL A 65 -6.09 -6.95 -1.70
CA VAL A 65 -5.43 -8.00 -0.93
C VAL A 65 -6.23 -8.38 0.30
N ASP A 66 -6.03 -9.62 0.73
CA ASP A 66 -6.52 -10.11 2.00
C ASP A 66 -5.44 -9.96 3.08
N LEU A 67 -5.86 -9.69 4.31
CA LEU A 67 -4.98 -9.65 5.47
C LEU A 67 -4.78 -11.09 5.98
N ASP A 68 -3.54 -11.55 5.95
CA ASP A 68 -3.14 -12.88 6.42
C ASP A 68 -2.67 -12.83 7.87
N TYR A 69 -3.15 -13.75 8.70
CA TYR A 69 -2.82 -13.75 10.12
C TYR A 69 -1.35 -14.07 10.39
N ASP A 70 -0.82 -15.12 9.77
CA ASP A 70 0.53 -15.61 10.07
C ASP A 70 1.58 -14.59 9.63
N LEU A 71 1.36 -13.95 8.48
CA LEU A 71 2.17 -12.82 8.03
C LEU A 71 2.06 -11.63 9.00
N SER A 72 0.84 -11.30 9.44
CA SER A 72 0.61 -10.21 10.39
C SER A 72 1.26 -10.45 11.75
N ARG A 73 1.27 -11.71 12.21
CA ARG A 73 1.97 -12.12 13.42
C ARG A 73 3.47 -11.87 13.31
N GLY A 74 4.09 -12.22 12.18
CA GLY A 74 5.49 -11.88 11.91
C GLY A 74 5.74 -10.36 11.94
N CYS A 75 4.91 -9.58 11.26
CA CYS A 75 5.01 -8.12 11.28
C CYS A 75 4.86 -7.54 12.69
N GLN A 76 3.98 -8.12 13.51
CA GLN A 76 3.76 -7.67 14.89
C GLN A 76 4.97 -7.96 15.78
N LEU A 77 5.53 -9.17 15.69
CA LEU A 77 6.78 -9.53 16.38
C LEU A 77 7.91 -8.58 16.01
N HIS A 78 8.05 -8.25 14.73
CA HIS A 78 9.07 -7.32 14.28
C HIS A 78 8.82 -5.88 14.78
N ALA A 79 7.57 -5.40 14.77
CA ALA A 79 7.22 -4.09 15.32
C ALA A 79 7.53 -4.01 16.83
N ASP A 80 7.28 -5.09 17.58
CA ASP A 80 7.63 -5.19 19.00
C ASP A 80 9.14 -5.22 19.22
N TYR A 81 9.89 -5.91 18.35
CA TYR A 81 11.36 -5.92 18.35
C TYR A 81 11.91 -4.50 18.15
N LEU A 82 11.45 -3.77 17.12
CA LEU A 82 11.89 -2.40 16.84
C LEU A 82 11.62 -1.47 18.03
N LYS A 83 10.40 -1.54 18.58
CA LYS A 83 9.99 -0.71 19.71
C LYS A 83 10.78 -1.01 20.98
N HIS A 84 10.91 -2.27 21.35
CA HIS A 84 11.58 -2.64 22.60
C HIS A 84 13.06 -2.24 22.58
N ASN A 85 13.71 -2.42 21.43
CA ASN A 85 15.11 -2.05 21.25
C ASN A 85 15.31 -0.55 20.94
N SER A 86 14.23 0.24 20.90
CA SER A 86 14.26 1.68 20.59
C SER A 86 15.01 1.99 19.29
N ILE A 87 14.80 1.17 18.26
CA ILE A 87 15.49 1.28 16.97
C ILE A 87 14.96 2.49 16.22
N SER A 88 15.77 3.52 16.03
CA SER A 88 15.38 4.67 15.18
C SER A 88 15.67 4.37 13.72
N LEU A 89 14.65 4.40 12.87
CA LEU A 89 14.79 4.07 11.44
C LEU A 89 15.76 5.02 10.73
N ASN A 90 15.78 6.29 11.13
CA ASN A 90 16.70 7.30 10.59
C ASN A 90 18.17 7.05 10.96
N VAL A 91 18.43 6.24 11.99
CA VAL A 91 19.80 5.93 12.45
C VAL A 91 20.31 4.64 11.79
N VAL A 92 19.48 3.61 11.77
CA VAL A 92 19.89 2.28 11.26
C VAL A 92 19.63 2.11 9.76
N GLY A 93 18.74 2.92 9.18
CA GLY A 93 18.37 2.82 7.77
C GLY A 93 17.89 1.42 7.39
N LEU A 94 18.51 0.84 6.36
CA LEU A 94 18.15 -0.48 5.83
C LEU A 94 18.37 -1.62 6.83
N ASP A 95 19.25 -1.46 7.82
CA ASP A 95 19.47 -2.48 8.85
C ASP A 95 18.21 -2.69 9.73
N ALA A 96 17.22 -1.78 9.68
CA ALA A 96 15.90 -1.98 10.29
C ALA A 96 15.18 -3.23 9.79
N HIS A 97 15.52 -3.72 8.59
CA HIS A 97 14.94 -4.95 8.02
C HIS A 97 15.61 -6.24 8.52
N THR A 98 16.33 -6.19 9.63
CA THR A 98 16.99 -7.34 10.25
C THR A 98 16.83 -7.34 11.78
N GLU A 99 16.83 -8.52 12.38
CA GLU A 99 16.84 -8.77 13.81
C GLU A 99 18.16 -9.43 14.22
N ASP A 100 18.69 -9.04 15.37
CA ASP A 100 19.86 -9.68 15.96
C ASP A 100 19.43 -10.99 16.63
N SER A 101 19.88 -12.12 16.07
CA SER A 101 19.61 -13.47 16.62
C SER A 101 20.02 -13.71 18.07
N THR A 102 20.86 -12.84 18.65
CA THR A 102 21.26 -12.90 20.06
C THR A 102 20.31 -12.13 20.99
N ASN A 103 19.38 -11.33 20.42
CA ASN A 103 18.41 -10.55 21.16
C ASN A 103 17.32 -11.46 21.78
N PRO A 104 16.93 -11.29 23.05
CA PRO A 104 15.86 -12.09 23.66
C PRO A 104 14.49 -11.99 22.98
N LEU A 105 14.24 -10.95 22.18
CA LEU A 105 13.01 -10.77 21.40
C LEU A 105 13.14 -11.21 19.94
N TYR A 106 14.31 -11.70 19.53
CA TYR A 106 14.47 -12.29 18.21
C TYR A 106 13.44 -13.40 18.00
N SER A 107 12.87 -13.43 16.81
CA SER A 107 12.08 -14.58 16.36
C SER A 107 12.30 -14.83 14.88
N GLU A 108 12.26 -16.10 14.47
CA GLU A 108 12.36 -16.46 13.04
C GLU A 108 11.21 -15.85 12.21
N ASP A 109 10.04 -15.64 12.82
CA ASP A 109 8.89 -15.02 12.17
C ASP A 109 9.01 -13.50 12.06
N GLY A 110 9.53 -12.84 13.10
CA GLY A 110 9.85 -11.41 13.09
C GLY A 110 10.93 -11.09 12.07
N GLU A 111 12.04 -11.83 12.09
CA GLU A 111 13.14 -11.71 11.12
C GLU A 111 12.66 -11.92 9.67
N ARG A 112 11.81 -12.93 9.45
CA ARG A 112 11.26 -13.18 8.11
C ARG A 112 10.37 -12.02 7.66
N ALA A 113 9.55 -11.46 8.56
CA ALA A 113 8.75 -10.28 8.25
C ALA A 113 9.61 -9.03 8.05
N ALA A 114 10.70 -8.86 8.80
CA ALA A 114 11.65 -7.76 8.64
C ALA A 114 12.16 -7.67 7.20
N HIS A 115 12.64 -8.80 6.67
CA HIS A 115 13.12 -8.92 5.28
C HIS A 115 12.03 -8.77 4.20
N ALA A 116 10.77 -8.98 4.57
CA ALA A 116 9.65 -9.02 3.63
C ALA A 116 8.77 -7.76 3.66
N SER A 117 9.06 -6.84 4.57
CA SER A 117 8.17 -5.73 4.90
C SER A 117 8.68 -4.39 4.42
N ILE A 118 7.74 -3.44 4.42
CA ILE A 118 8.01 -2.02 4.47
C ILE A 118 7.77 -1.55 5.92
N ILE A 119 8.57 -0.59 6.39
CA ILE A 119 8.56 -0.15 7.79
C ILE A 119 8.36 1.37 7.84
N TYR A 120 7.55 1.84 8.79
CA TYR A 120 7.36 3.26 9.07
C TYR A 120 7.42 3.53 10.57
N GLU A 121 7.97 4.67 10.95
CA GLU A 121 8.02 5.14 12.34
C GLU A 121 7.35 6.51 12.46
N GLY A 122 6.52 6.69 13.48
CA GLY A 122 6.09 8.02 13.95
C GLY A 122 4.66 8.43 13.60
N VAL A 123 3.87 7.53 13.00
CA VAL A 123 2.47 7.79 12.67
C VAL A 123 1.56 6.62 13.05
N ALA A 124 0.25 6.86 13.03
CA ALA A 124 -0.76 5.82 13.28
C ALA A 124 -0.86 4.86 12.08
N PRO A 125 -1.45 3.65 12.25
CA PRO A 125 -1.47 2.62 11.21
C PRO A 125 -2.04 3.06 9.85
N VAL A 126 -3.19 3.74 9.84
CA VAL A 126 -3.81 4.21 8.60
C VAL A 126 -2.97 5.31 7.94
N ASP A 127 -2.39 6.22 8.74
CA ASP A 127 -1.55 7.29 8.24
C ASP A 127 -0.27 6.76 7.58
N ALA A 128 0.30 5.64 8.07
CA ALA A 128 1.48 5.02 7.45
C ALA A 128 1.22 4.58 6.01
N ILE A 129 0.00 4.12 5.70
CA ILE A 129 -0.39 3.79 4.33
C ILE A 129 -0.32 5.02 3.43
N ASP A 130 -0.93 6.13 3.86
CA ASP A 130 -0.91 7.39 3.10
C ASP A 130 0.51 7.94 2.93
N ARG A 131 1.38 7.71 3.91
CA ARG A 131 2.79 8.12 3.89
C ARG A 131 3.61 7.25 2.94
N TRP A 132 3.50 5.92 3.00
CA TRP A 132 4.17 5.03 2.05
C TRP A 132 3.73 5.30 0.61
N MET A 133 2.45 5.62 0.36
CA MET A 133 1.96 5.99 -0.98
C MET A 133 2.58 7.28 -1.54
N ARG A 134 3.25 8.08 -0.71
CA ARG A 134 3.98 9.29 -1.12
C ARG A 134 5.48 9.06 -1.30
N THR A 135 5.97 7.89 -0.95
CA THR A 135 7.36 7.46 -1.22
C THR A 135 7.50 6.91 -2.63
N PHE A 136 8.73 6.59 -3.05
CA PHE A 136 9.00 5.99 -4.35
C PHE A 136 9.08 4.47 -4.20
N TYR A 137 10.10 3.95 -3.50
CA TYR A 137 10.41 2.52 -3.49
C TYR A 137 9.32 1.68 -2.81
N HIS A 138 8.81 2.09 -1.63
CA HIS A 138 7.75 1.34 -0.95
C HIS A 138 6.47 1.28 -1.78
N ARG A 139 6.13 2.35 -2.50
CA ARG A 139 4.89 2.38 -3.31
C ARG A 139 4.91 1.36 -4.45
N LEU A 140 6.06 1.16 -5.09
CA LEU A 140 6.19 0.19 -6.19
C LEU A 140 5.81 -1.23 -5.73
N GLY A 141 6.22 -1.60 -4.52
CA GLY A 141 5.80 -2.86 -3.90
C GLY A 141 4.31 -2.87 -3.59
N LEU A 142 3.79 -1.79 -3.00
CA LEU A 142 2.38 -1.68 -2.61
C LEU A 142 1.41 -1.80 -3.80
N LEU A 143 1.75 -1.26 -4.96
CA LEU A 143 0.87 -1.29 -6.13
C LEU A 143 1.03 -2.52 -7.02
N ASP A 144 1.86 -3.49 -6.61
CA ASP A 144 2.07 -4.69 -7.40
C ASP A 144 0.76 -5.51 -7.54
N PRO A 145 0.30 -5.80 -8.77
CA PRO A 145 -0.94 -6.53 -9.03
C PRO A 145 -0.87 -8.01 -8.62
N ASN A 146 0.32 -8.54 -8.35
CA ASN A 146 0.56 -9.93 -8.01
C ASN A 146 0.56 -10.20 -6.50
N ILE A 147 0.31 -9.20 -5.67
CA ILE A 147 0.10 -9.39 -4.24
C ILE A 147 -1.35 -9.84 -4.02
N HIS A 148 -1.50 -10.94 -3.29
CA HIS A 148 -2.81 -11.47 -2.88
C HIS A 148 -3.02 -11.39 -1.37
N TYR A 149 -1.94 -11.55 -0.60
CA TYR A 149 -1.96 -11.53 0.85
C TYR A 149 -0.90 -10.59 1.38
N VAL A 150 -1.21 -9.95 2.50
CA VAL A 150 -0.27 -9.08 3.23
C VAL A 150 -0.34 -9.38 4.72
N GLY A 151 0.77 -9.12 5.42
CA GLY A 151 0.81 -9.04 6.87
C GLY A 151 0.85 -7.60 7.33
N TYR A 152 0.24 -7.29 8.48
CA TYR A 152 0.38 -5.97 9.10
C TYR A 152 0.53 -6.08 10.62
N GLY A 153 1.53 -5.42 11.17
CA GLY A 153 1.83 -5.36 12.59
C GLY A 153 2.10 -3.93 13.05
N SER A 154 1.76 -3.64 14.31
CA SER A 154 1.93 -2.29 14.88
C SER A 154 2.32 -2.34 16.34
N SER A 155 3.36 -1.61 16.71
CA SER A 155 3.72 -1.44 18.11
C SER A 155 4.21 -0.03 18.39
N GLY A 156 3.42 0.73 19.17
CA GLY A 156 3.75 2.13 19.43
C GLY A 156 3.73 2.96 18.13
N SER A 157 4.86 3.57 17.80
CA SER A 157 5.05 4.37 16.58
C SER A 157 5.44 3.54 15.35
N TYR A 158 5.76 2.25 15.50
CA TYR A 158 6.24 1.40 14.42
C TYR A 158 5.09 0.71 13.70
N GLN A 159 5.10 0.81 12.38
CA GLN A 159 4.18 0.19 11.45
C GLN A 159 4.99 -0.72 10.52
N VAL A 160 4.62 -2.00 10.45
CA VAL A 160 5.33 -3.00 9.65
C VAL A 160 4.31 -3.69 8.76
N MET A 161 4.55 -3.71 7.45
CA MET A 161 3.66 -4.34 6.48
C MET A 161 4.42 -5.26 5.54
N ASP A 162 4.14 -6.56 5.59
CA ASP A 162 4.67 -7.54 4.64
C ASP A 162 3.95 -7.43 3.30
N VAL A 163 4.72 -7.13 2.26
CA VAL A 163 4.23 -6.99 0.88
C VAL A 163 4.90 -7.98 -0.07
N LEU A 164 5.77 -8.86 0.44
CA LEU A 164 6.62 -9.72 -0.38
C LEU A 164 6.28 -11.21 -0.29
N GLN A 165 5.82 -11.70 0.85
CA GLN A 165 5.55 -13.14 1.05
C GLN A 165 4.25 -13.59 0.36
N GLY A 166 3.22 -12.74 0.32
CA GLY A 166 1.94 -13.03 -0.35
C GLY A 166 1.91 -12.70 -1.85
N ARG A 167 3.08 -12.48 -2.47
CA ARG A 167 3.24 -12.09 -3.87
C ARG A 167 3.49 -13.30 -4.78
N ILE A 168 2.71 -13.42 -5.86
CA ILE A 168 2.99 -14.36 -6.96
C ILE A 168 4.20 -13.86 -7.77
N ARG A 169 5.13 -14.75 -8.10
CA ARG A 169 6.37 -14.42 -8.82
C ARG A 169 6.61 -15.33 -10.02
N GLY A 170 7.48 -14.88 -10.92
CA GLY A 170 7.95 -15.66 -12.06
C GLY A 170 6.85 -15.91 -13.08
N GLN A 171 6.83 -17.09 -13.68
CA GLN A 171 5.95 -17.41 -14.81
C GLN A 171 4.43 -17.29 -14.53
N TYR A 172 4.03 -17.15 -13.27
CA TYR A 172 2.64 -17.04 -12.86
C TYR A 172 2.20 -15.59 -12.59
N SER A 173 3.11 -14.61 -12.67
CA SER A 173 2.73 -13.22 -12.50
C SER A 173 1.87 -12.74 -13.68
N ALA A 174 0.85 -11.98 -13.35
CA ALA A 174 0.00 -11.29 -14.30
C ALA A 174 0.79 -10.18 -15.00
N GLU A 175 0.54 -10.05 -16.30
CA GLU A 175 1.00 -8.91 -17.07
C GLU A 175 0.05 -7.73 -16.85
N TYR A 176 0.59 -6.60 -16.42
CA TYR A 176 -0.21 -5.43 -16.05
C TYR A 176 0.62 -4.16 -16.11
N THR A 177 -0.01 -3.02 -16.40
CA THR A 177 0.60 -1.71 -16.28
C THR A 177 -0.14 -0.89 -15.24
N VAL A 178 0.58 -0.45 -14.21
CA VAL A 178 0.06 0.48 -13.19
C VAL A 178 0.57 1.88 -13.49
N LEU A 179 -0.34 2.86 -13.45
CA LEU A 179 -0.01 4.27 -13.53
C LEU A 179 -0.36 4.93 -12.20
N TYR A 180 0.59 5.66 -11.61
CA TYR A 180 0.34 6.43 -10.39
C TYR A 180 0.94 7.84 -10.50
N PRO A 181 0.22 8.91 -10.12
CA PRO A 181 -1.22 8.92 -9.90
C PRO A 181 -1.98 8.40 -11.12
N ASN A 182 -3.08 7.68 -10.90
CA ASN A 182 -3.83 7.09 -12.02
C ASN A 182 -4.52 8.17 -12.87
N PRO A 183 -4.85 7.87 -14.14
CA PRO A 183 -5.60 8.78 -15.00
C PRO A 183 -6.87 9.31 -14.33
N GLY A 184 -7.01 10.63 -14.28
CA GLY A 184 -8.14 11.34 -13.68
C GLY A 184 -8.14 11.38 -12.15
N ALA A 185 -7.07 10.91 -11.48
CA ALA A 185 -6.98 10.97 -10.03
C ALA A 185 -7.05 12.42 -9.53
N SER A 186 -7.64 12.60 -8.34
CA SER A 186 -7.80 13.90 -7.70
C SER A 186 -7.45 13.83 -6.22
N GLY A 187 -7.02 14.93 -5.63
CA GLY A 187 -6.68 14.97 -4.21
C GLY A 187 -5.34 14.34 -3.89
N ILE A 188 -4.44 14.27 -4.86
CA ILE A 188 -3.11 13.71 -4.70
C ILE A 188 -2.24 14.68 -3.87
N ALA A 189 -1.48 14.16 -2.92
CA ALA A 189 -0.49 15.00 -2.24
C ALA A 189 0.58 15.44 -3.24
N GLY A 190 0.86 16.74 -3.34
CA GLY A 190 1.86 17.25 -4.28
C GLY A 190 3.31 16.92 -3.91
N ASN A 191 3.56 16.49 -2.68
CA ASN A 191 4.90 16.33 -2.12
C ASN A 191 5.28 14.87 -1.81
N PHE A 192 6.57 14.58 -2.00
CA PHE A 192 7.21 13.33 -1.61
C PHE A 192 7.16 13.12 -0.08
N GLU A 193 7.23 11.87 0.35
CA GLU A 193 7.48 11.50 1.74
C GLU A 193 8.88 10.90 1.87
N ASN A 194 9.57 11.27 2.94
CA ASN A 194 10.94 10.89 3.22
C ASN A 194 11.13 9.36 3.23
N GLU A 195 12.12 8.84 2.52
CA GLU A 195 12.35 7.39 2.35
C GLU A 195 13.85 7.05 2.44
N ILE A 196 14.16 5.83 2.89
CA ILE A 196 15.53 5.31 2.91
C ILE A 196 15.57 4.06 2.01
N PRO A 197 16.37 4.04 0.94
CA PRO A 197 17.25 5.12 0.48
C PRO A 197 16.49 6.30 -0.15
N TRP A 198 17.19 7.41 -0.30
CA TRP A 198 16.65 8.59 -0.95
C TRP A 198 16.75 8.50 -2.47
N PRO A 199 15.66 8.60 -3.26
CA PRO A 199 15.74 8.41 -4.70
C PRO A 199 16.62 9.43 -5.42
N VAL A 200 16.65 10.69 -4.96
CA VAL A 200 17.49 11.76 -5.55
C VAL A 200 18.44 12.35 -4.50
N PRO A 201 19.68 11.85 -4.38
CA PRO A 201 20.61 12.28 -3.33
C PRO A 201 20.71 13.80 -3.16
N GLY A 202 20.47 14.28 -1.94
CA GLY A 202 20.64 15.68 -1.57
C GLY A 202 19.41 16.58 -1.80
N ASP A 203 18.30 16.06 -2.33
CA ASP A 203 17.06 16.83 -2.52
C ASP A 203 15.99 16.50 -1.49
N GLY A 204 15.77 17.38 -0.51
CA GLY A 204 14.81 17.16 0.57
C GLY A 204 13.35 17.51 0.27
N SER A 205 13.04 18.08 -0.90
CA SER A 205 11.74 18.71 -1.18
C SER A 205 11.13 18.28 -2.50
N LEU A 206 11.27 17.02 -2.86
CA LEU A 206 10.73 16.49 -4.11
C LEU A 206 9.20 16.55 -4.17
N GLY A 207 8.68 16.64 -5.39
CA GLY A 207 7.27 16.38 -5.66
C GLY A 207 6.94 14.90 -5.65
N ILE A 208 5.64 14.59 -5.65
CA ILE A 208 5.15 13.21 -5.68
C ILE A 208 5.73 12.46 -6.90
N PRO A 209 6.35 11.28 -6.71
CA PRO A 209 6.82 10.48 -7.82
C PRO A 209 5.65 10.05 -8.69
N ILE A 210 5.77 10.20 -10.01
CA ILE A 210 4.79 9.78 -11.00
C ILE A 210 5.36 8.57 -11.73
N THR A 211 4.68 7.43 -11.68
CA THR A 211 5.21 6.14 -12.13
C THR A 211 4.34 5.50 -13.21
N ALA A 212 4.99 4.84 -14.17
CA ALA A 212 4.44 3.79 -14.99
C ALA A 212 5.21 2.50 -14.69
N GLU A 213 4.50 1.51 -14.16
CA GLU A 213 5.06 0.27 -13.62
C GLU A 213 4.55 -0.90 -14.47
N PHE A 214 5.48 -1.69 -14.99
CA PHE A 214 5.23 -2.76 -15.96
C PHE A 214 5.54 -4.11 -15.31
N PHE A 215 4.48 -4.85 -15.01
CA PHE A 215 4.54 -6.17 -14.40
C PHE A 215 4.34 -7.24 -15.45
N GLY A 216 4.97 -8.40 -15.24
CA GLY A 216 4.81 -9.56 -16.11
C GLY A 216 5.72 -10.72 -15.71
N PRO A 217 5.62 -11.86 -16.41
CA PRO A 217 6.39 -13.07 -16.11
C PRO A 217 7.87 -12.98 -16.51
N ARG A 218 8.25 -11.91 -17.22
CA ARG A 218 9.61 -11.64 -17.68
C ARG A 218 9.90 -10.16 -17.51
N GLN A 219 11.18 -9.82 -17.41
CA GLN A 219 11.63 -8.43 -17.42
C GLN A 219 11.46 -7.83 -18.82
N HIS A 220 10.94 -6.61 -18.87
CA HIS A 220 10.79 -5.83 -20.11
C HIS A 220 12.09 -5.09 -20.44
N SER A 221 12.38 -4.93 -21.73
CA SER A 221 13.43 -4.03 -22.21
C SER A 221 12.87 -2.65 -22.52
N PHE A 222 13.63 -1.60 -22.22
CA PHE A 222 13.23 -0.21 -22.41
C PHE A 222 14.26 0.52 -23.28
N ASP A 223 13.79 1.20 -24.32
CA ASP A 223 14.60 2.06 -25.17
C ASP A 223 13.83 3.36 -25.44
N ALA A 224 14.54 4.43 -25.85
CA ALA A 224 13.96 5.70 -26.27
C ALA A 224 12.90 6.26 -25.29
N VAL A 225 13.23 6.23 -23.99
CA VAL A 225 12.34 6.69 -22.92
C VAL A 225 12.35 8.22 -22.88
N GLU A 226 11.16 8.81 -22.93
CA GLU A 226 10.93 10.25 -22.82
C GLU A 226 9.75 10.51 -21.87
N GLY A 227 9.84 11.60 -21.11
CA GLY A 227 8.75 12.01 -20.24
C GLY A 227 8.78 13.49 -19.91
N TRP A 228 7.60 14.06 -19.67
CA TRP A 228 7.45 15.42 -19.18
C TRP A 228 6.17 15.59 -18.37
N LEU A 229 6.17 16.61 -17.51
CA LEU A 229 5.05 17.01 -16.69
C LEU A 229 4.70 18.46 -17.00
N GLN A 230 3.42 18.76 -17.20
CA GLN A 230 2.92 20.12 -17.40
C GLN A 230 1.89 20.45 -16.31
N ASP A 231 2.04 21.59 -15.67
CA ASP A 231 0.98 22.21 -14.87
C ASP A 231 -0.03 22.85 -15.83
N LEU A 232 -1.25 22.30 -15.87
CA LEU A 232 -2.34 22.79 -16.69
C LEU A 232 -3.00 24.05 -16.13
N THR A 233 -2.83 24.33 -14.84
CA THR A 233 -3.31 25.58 -14.22
C THR A 233 -2.46 26.76 -14.68
N THR A 234 -1.14 26.61 -14.65
CA THR A 234 -0.21 27.69 -15.04
C THR A 234 0.28 27.60 -16.48
N GLN A 235 -0.01 26.50 -17.17
CA GLN A 235 0.46 26.16 -18.52
C GLN A 235 1.99 25.98 -18.63
N ARG A 236 2.69 25.77 -17.50
CA ARG A 236 4.15 25.64 -17.45
C ARG A 236 4.60 24.19 -17.44
N ILE A 237 5.75 23.90 -18.03
CA ILE A 237 6.44 22.63 -17.86
C ILE A 237 7.07 22.60 -16.46
N VAL A 238 6.86 21.49 -15.75
CA VAL A 238 7.42 21.23 -14.43
C VAL A 238 8.74 20.48 -14.58
N PRO A 239 9.86 20.98 -14.02
CA PRO A 239 11.12 20.25 -14.00
C PRO A 239 10.98 18.91 -13.28
N THR A 240 11.54 17.85 -13.87
CA THR A 240 11.46 16.48 -13.33
C THR A 240 12.80 15.77 -13.51
N HIS A 241 13.12 14.91 -12.55
CA HIS A 241 14.06 13.82 -12.75
C HIS A 241 13.34 12.70 -13.50
N LEU A 242 14.04 12.05 -14.44
CA LEU A 242 13.55 10.89 -15.17
C LEU A 242 14.39 9.68 -14.77
N GLN A 243 13.71 8.62 -14.32
CA GLN A 243 14.30 7.32 -14.05
C GLN A 243 13.68 6.26 -14.95
N TYR A 244 14.49 5.33 -15.44
CA TYR A 244 14.03 4.11 -16.10
C TYR A 244 15.12 3.02 -16.05
N PRO A 245 14.83 1.76 -16.41
CA PRO A 245 15.82 0.69 -16.29
C PRO A 245 17.08 0.98 -17.10
N GLY A 246 18.24 0.87 -16.45
CA GLY A 246 19.55 1.23 -17.01
C GLY A 246 19.95 2.71 -16.84
N GLU A 247 19.04 3.56 -16.37
CA GLU A 247 19.30 4.97 -16.02
C GLU A 247 18.66 5.28 -14.65
N PRO A 248 19.16 4.67 -13.56
CA PRO A 248 18.64 4.89 -12.22
C PRO A 248 19.08 6.24 -11.65
N LEU A 249 18.31 6.78 -10.70
CA LEU A 249 18.72 7.97 -9.95
C LEU A 249 19.75 7.65 -8.84
N LEU A 250 19.82 6.38 -8.43
CA LEU A 250 20.83 5.81 -7.56
C LEU A 250 21.46 4.60 -8.26
N ASP A 251 22.77 4.60 -8.48
CA ASP A 251 23.48 3.58 -9.26
C ASP A 251 23.16 2.12 -8.86
N ASP A 252 23.05 1.83 -7.57
CA ASP A 252 22.78 0.48 -7.05
C ASP A 252 21.27 0.11 -6.98
N TRP A 253 20.38 1.01 -7.41
CA TRP A 253 18.92 0.86 -7.33
C TRP A 253 18.27 0.96 -8.71
N ASP A 254 18.80 0.19 -9.65
CA ASP A 254 18.18 0.00 -10.96
C ASP A 254 16.89 -0.82 -10.83
N ILE A 255 15.75 -0.13 -10.91
CA ILE A 255 14.44 -0.76 -10.69
C ILE A 255 13.90 -1.28 -12.03
N PRO A 256 13.77 -2.61 -12.20
CA PRO A 256 13.26 -3.18 -13.42
C PRO A 256 11.78 -2.83 -13.60
N GLY A 257 11.39 -2.54 -14.85
CA GLY A 257 9.99 -2.38 -15.20
C GLY A 257 9.35 -1.07 -14.72
N VAL A 258 10.11 -0.03 -14.39
CA VAL A 258 9.55 1.25 -13.90
C VAL A 258 10.09 2.42 -14.69
N ILE A 259 9.19 3.25 -15.23
CA ILE A 259 9.52 4.60 -15.70
C ILE A 259 8.95 5.58 -14.68
N ALA A 260 9.78 6.49 -14.16
CA ALA A 260 9.35 7.48 -13.18
C ALA A 260 9.73 8.91 -13.56
N LEU A 261 8.79 9.84 -13.36
CA LEU A 261 9.05 11.27 -13.31
C LEU A 261 8.93 11.73 -11.86
N ILE A 262 10.01 12.30 -11.32
CA ILE A 262 10.01 12.86 -9.96
C ILE A 262 10.17 14.37 -10.07
N PRO A 263 9.13 15.17 -9.77
CA PRO A 263 9.24 16.62 -9.80
C PRO A 263 10.33 17.12 -8.84
N VAL A 264 11.12 18.09 -9.29
CA VAL A 264 12.23 18.66 -8.50
C VAL A 264 11.73 19.41 -7.27
N ASP A 265 10.52 19.98 -7.33
CA ASP A 265 9.87 20.69 -6.24
C ASP A 265 8.49 20.07 -5.95
N PRO A 266 7.90 20.31 -4.76
CA PRO A 266 6.54 19.87 -4.46
C PRO A 266 5.56 20.49 -5.45
N LEU A 267 4.61 19.68 -5.93
CA LEU A 267 3.55 20.18 -6.79
C LEU A 267 2.61 21.08 -5.97
N GLU A 268 2.21 22.20 -6.56
CA GLU A 268 1.24 23.13 -5.99
C GLU A 268 -0.10 22.43 -5.72
N ASP A 269 -0.70 22.69 -4.57
CA ASP A 269 -2.01 22.20 -4.15
C ASP A 269 -3.14 22.83 -5.01
N GLY A 270 -4.21 22.07 -5.24
CA GLY A 270 -5.36 22.46 -6.07
C GLY A 270 -5.09 22.61 -7.57
N HIS A 271 -3.90 22.26 -8.05
CA HIS A 271 -3.52 22.34 -9.47
C HIS A 271 -3.87 21.05 -10.22
N SER A 272 -4.01 21.16 -11.54
CA SER A 272 -4.14 20.02 -12.44
C SER A 272 -2.85 19.86 -13.26
N TYR A 273 -2.39 18.63 -13.42
CA TYR A 273 -1.15 18.31 -14.11
C TYR A 273 -1.40 17.31 -15.22
N ARG A 274 -0.70 17.46 -16.35
CA ARG A 274 -0.65 16.50 -17.45
C ARG A 274 0.69 15.80 -17.48
N VAL A 275 0.63 14.49 -17.37
CA VAL A 275 1.77 13.60 -17.55
C VAL A 275 1.88 13.18 -19.00
N HIS A 276 3.09 13.02 -19.46
CA HIS A 276 3.41 12.35 -20.71
C HIS A 276 4.57 11.40 -20.51
N LEU A 277 4.40 10.17 -20.97
CA LEU A 277 5.46 9.17 -21.03
C LEU A 277 5.41 8.46 -22.39
N SER A 278 6.58 8.22 -22.97
CA SER A 278 6.73 7.34 -24.12
C SER A 278 8.02 6.53 -24.02
N ALA A 279 7.98 5.33 -24.57
CA ALA A 279 9.13 4.43 -24.63
C ALA A 279 8.96 3.44 -25.79
N VAL A 280 10.02 2.74 -26.12
CA VAL A 280 9.97 1.48 -26.88
C VAL A 280 10.14 0.35 -25.87
N ILE A 281 9.07 -0.40 -25.63
CA ILE A 281 9.03 -1.51 -24.68
C ILE A 281 8.96 -2.81 -25.45
N ASP A 282 9.92 -3.71 -25.23
CA ASP A 282 10.04 -4.97 -25.97
C ASP A 282 9.97 -4.80 -27.51
N ARG A 283 10.61 -3.73 -28.00
CA ARG A 283 10.62 -3.30 -29.43
C ARG A 283 9.27 -2.82 -29.96
N GLN A 284 8.29 -2.56 -29.09
CA GLN A 284 7.00 -1.97 -29.45
C GLN A 284 6.89 -0.54 -28.91
N PRO A 285 6.42 0.43 -29.71
CA PRO A 285 6.19 1.77 -29.20
C PRO A 285 5.05 1.76 -28.16
N TRP A 286 5.30 2.38 -27.02
CA TRP A 286 4.34 2.61 -25.96
C TRP A 286 4.27 4.09 -25.62
N LYS A 287 3.08 4.59 -25.35
CA LYS A 287 2.84 6.00 -25.04
C LYS A 287 1.61 6.16 -24.18
N GLN A 288 1.71 7.00 -23.15
CA GLN A 288 0.59 7.41 -22.31
C GLN A 288 0.64 8.90 -22.05
N SER A 289 -0.54 9.51 -21.98
CA SER A 289 -0.70 10.87 -21.48
C SER A 289 -2.01 10.96 -20.74
N TRP A 290 -1.96 11.47 -19.52
CA TRP A 290 -3.11 11.54 -18.63
C TRP A 290 -2.98 12.72 -17.68
N ASP A 291 -4.10 13.07 -17.06
CA ASP A 291 -4.18 14.19 -16.13
C ASP A 291 -4.46 13.68 -14.72
N PHE A 292 -3.98 14.41 -13.71
CA PHE A 292 -4.38 14.25 -12.31
C PHE A 292 -4.41 15.62 -11.62
N SER A 293 -5.03 15.72 -10.45
CA SER A 293 -5.02 16.94 -9.64
C SER A 293 -4.54 16.71 -8.21
N THR A 294 -3.87 17.72 -7.68
CA THR A 294 -3.45 17.78 -6.28
C THR A 294 -4.60 18.21 -5.37
N ARG A 295 -4.48 17.90 -4.07
CA ARG A 295 -5.46 18.25 -3.03
C ARG A 295 -5.54 19.73 -2.73
#